data_AF-U1MSP1-F1
#
_entry.id   AF-U1MSP1-F1
#
_cell.length_a   1.000
_cell.length_b   1.000
_cell.length_c   1.000
_cell.angle_alpha   90.00
_cell.angle_beta   90.00
_cell.angle_gamma   90.00
#
_symmetry.space_group_name_H-M   'P 1'
#
loop_
_entity.id
_entity.type
_entity.pdbx_description
1 polymer ?
#
loop_
_entity_poly.entity_id
_entity_poly.type
_entity_poly.pdbx_seq_one_letter_code
_entity_poly.pdbx_strand_id
1 'polypeptide(L)'
;MWGSRSNGNQTTVTCVACGVSIERTEAREYDKQGNRWERHGKDFEYLCKGCYRELCHQPRDGLESMLIEIEETITSQSHSLSQSEFLTQYFGTIEAQSDGESTPDSNSNSNSQSGS
;
A
#
# COMPACT_ATOMS: atom_id res chain seq x y z
N MET A 1 -21.47 -27.69 -26.31
CA MET A 1 -20.32 -28.44 -25.75
C MET A 1 -19.23 -27.41 -25.43
N TRP A 2 -19.10 -27.01 -24.16
CA TRP A 2 -18.07 -26.05 -23.73
C TRP A 2 -16.78 -26.83 -23.49
N GLY A 3 -15.80 -26.67 -24.40
CA GLY A 3 -14.53 -27.36 -24.31
C GLY A 3 -13.70 -26.83 -23.15
N SER A 4 -13.36 -27.72 -22.22
CA SER A 4 -12.33 -27.54 -21.21
C SER A 4 -11.01 -27.12 -21.87
N ARG A 5 -10.70 -25.82 -21.83
CA ARG A 5 -9.38 -25.31 -22.23
C ARG A 5 -8.47 -25.27 -21.01
N SER A 6 -7.74 -26.36 -20.84
CA SER A 6 -6.42 -26.47 -20.20
C SER A 6 -6.05 -25.35 -19.21
N ASN A 7 -6.28 -25.63 -17.92
CA ASN A 7 -5.67 -24.93 -16.80
C ASN A 7 -4.20 -25.37 -16.64
N GLY A 8 -3.39 -25.17 -17.69
CA GLY A 8 -2.01 -25.65 -17.80
C GLY A 8 -1.10 -24.53 -18.27
N ASN A 9 -0.40 -23.91 -17.32
CA ASN A 9 0.68 -22.96 -17.55
C ASN A 9 0.27 -21.69 -18.30
N GLN A 10 -0.47 -20.79 -17.65
CA GLN A 10 -0.56 -19.40 -18.09
C GLN A 10 0.84 -18.79 -17.99
N THR A 11 1.59 -18.85 -19.09
CA THR A 11 2.92 -18.22 -19.23
C THR A 11 2.81 -16.70 -19.13
N THR A 12 1.61 -16.17 -19.36
CA THR A 12 1.31 -14.75 -19.28
C THR A 12 0.14 -14.47 -18.34
N VAL A 13 0.20 -13.32 -17.67
CA VAL A 13 -0.82 -12.79 -16.75
C VAL A 13 -1.11 -11.35 -17.12
N THR A 14 -2.30 -10.86 -16.76
CA THR A 14 -2.71 -9.48 -17.04
C THR A 14 -2.39 -8.57 -15.87
N CYS A 15 -1.69 -7.46 -16.14
CA CYS A 15 -1.47 -6.41 -15.15
C CYS A 15 -2.82 -5.79 -14.76
N VAL A 16 -3.22 -5.86 -13.48
CA VAL A 16 -4.50 -5.32 -13.00
C VAL A 16 -4.59 -3.79 -13.13
N ALA A 17 -3.43 -3.10 -13.12
CA ALA A 17 -3.40 -1.64 -13.21
C ALA A 17 -3.52 -1.11 -14.64
N CYS A 18 -2.80 -1.70 -15.61
CA CYS A 18 -2.74 -1.18 -16.99
C CYS A 18 -3.33 -2.11 -18.06
N GLY A 19 -3.77 -3.32 -17.69
CA GLY A 19 -4.35 -4.29 -18.61
C GLY A 19 -3.34 -4.99 -19.55
N VAL A 20 -2.05 -4.64 -19.49
CA VAL A 20 -1.03 -5.26 -20.34
C VAL A 20 -0.80 -6.72 -19.94
N SER A 21 -0.75 -7.61 -20.92
CA SER A 21 -0.35 -9.01 -20.71
C SER A 21 1.17 -9.11 -20.64
N ILE A 22 1.68 -9.67 -19.56
CA ILE A 22 3.11 -9.82 -19.26
C ILE A 22 3.43 -11.27 -18.94
N GLU A 23 4.69 -11.67 -19.06
CA GLU A 23 5.11 -13.00 -18.61
C GLU A 23 4.91 -13.16 -17.11
N ARG A 24 4.42 -14.33 -16.69
CA ARG A 24 4.16 -14.64 -15.28
C ARG A 24 5.43 -14.53 -14.43
N THR A 25 6.59 -14.86 -15.00
CA THR A 25 7.92 -14.74 -14.37
C THR A 25 8.34 -13.29 -14.14
N GLU A 26 7.88 -12.37 -14.97
CA GLU A 26 8.18 -10.93 -14.87
C GLU A 26 7.14 -10.16 -14.05
N ALA A 27 6.00 -10.77 -13.76
CA ALA A 27 4.93 -10.18 -12.96
C ALA A 27 5.31 -10.04 -11.47
N ARG A 28 4.65 -9.10 -10.80
CA ARG A 28 4.69 -8.94 -9.34
C ARG A 28 3.33 -9.33 -8.78
N GLU A 29 3.35 -10.23 -7.80
CA GLU A 29 2.14 -10.62 -7.06
C GLU A 29 1.71 -9.50 -6.13
N TYR A 30 0.44 -9.15 -6.23
CA TYR A 30 -0.22 -8.12 -5.45
C TYR A 30 -1.35 -8.76 -4.64
N ASP A 31 -1.28 -8.62 -3.31
CA ASP A 31 -2.38 -9.00 -2.43
C ASP A 31 -3.23 -7.76 -2.13
N LYS A 32 -4.41 -7.69 -2.75
CA LYS A 32 -5.35 -6.59 -2.54
C LYS A 32 -5.83 -6.42 -1.09
N GLN A 33 -5.65 -7.44 -0.25
CA GLN A 33 -6.04 -7.41 1.16
C GLN A 33 -4.88 -7.00 2.07
N GLY A 34 -3.68 -6.74 1.54
CA GLY A 34 -2.52 -6.30 2.33
C GLY A 34 -1.91 -7.35 3.26
N ASN A 35 -2.61 -8.44 3.58
CA ASN A 35 -2.12 -9.50 4.44
C ASN A 35 -1.37 -10.58 3.64
N ARG A 36 -0.10 -10.32 3.29
CA ARG A 36 0.73 -11.25 2.49
C ARG A 36 1.06 -12.56 3.21
N TRP A 37 1.07 -12.63 4.54
CA TRP A 37 1.64 -13.78 5.27
C TRP A 37 0.65 -14.68 6.01
N GLU A 38 -0.43 -14.16 6.59
CA GLU A 38 -1.19 -14.88 7.64
C GLU A 38 -2.50 -15.51 7.16
N ARG A 39 -3.09 -15.01 6.07
CA ARG A 39 -4.35 -15.55 5.52
C ARG A 39 -4.16 -16.89 4.76
N HIS A 40 -5.14 -17.80 4.81
CA HIS A 40 -5.14 -19.00 3.95
C HIS A 40 -6.04 -18.78 2.73
N GLY A 41 -5.78 -19.48 1.61
CA GLY A 41 -6.57 -19.34 0.37
C GLY A 41 -6.46 -17.95 -0.28
N LYS A 42 -5.24 -17.43 -0.41
CA LYS A 42 -5.03 -16.13 -1.06
C LYS A 42 -5.01 -16.27 -2.57
N ASP A 43 -5.80 -15.43 -3.23
CA ASP A 43 -5.67 -15.16 -4.64
C ASP A 43 -4.84 -13.89 -4.81
N PHE A 44 -3.75 -14.00 -5.58
CA PHE A 44 -2.91 -12.87 -5.94
C PHE A 44 -3.35 -12.29 -7.29
N GLU A 45 -3.36 -10.98 -7.37
CA GLU A 45 -3.42 -10.24 -8.62
C GLU A 45 -1.99 -9.97 -9.13
N TYR A 46 -1.85 -9.58 -10.39
CA TYR A 46 -0.54 -9.39 -11.00
C TYR A 46 -0.35 -7.94 -11.46
N LEU A 47 0.85 -7.41 -11.22
CA LEU A 47 1.28 -6.10 -11.69
C LEU A 47 2.52 -6.23 -12.56
N CYS A 48 2.61 -5.40 -13.60
CA CYS A 48 3.87 -5.21 -14.31
C CYS A 48 4.86 -4.43 -13.45
N LYS A 49 6.14 -4.58 -13.75
CA LYS A 49 7.22 -3.90 -13.01
C LYS A 49 7.08 -2.37 -12.96
N GLY A 50 6.54 -1.76 -14.03
CA GLY A 50 6.26 -0.32 -14.07
C GLY A 50 5.20 0.08 -13.05
N CYS A 51 4.00 -0.48 -13.17
CA CYS A 51 2.89 -0.19 -12.27
C CYS A 51 3.20 -0.55 -10.80
N TYR A 52 3.96 -1.62 -10.56
CA TYR A 52 4.39 -1.97 -9.20
C TYR A 52 5.31 -0.89 -8.59
N ARG A 53 6.20 -0.29 -9.38
CA ARG A 53 7.11 0.76 -8.88
C ARG A 53 6.39 2.07 -8.57
N GLU A 54 5.31 2.35 -9.28
CA GLU A 54 4.48 3.53 -9.09
C GLU A 54 3.43 3.33 -8.00
N LEU A 55 3.28 2.11 -7.48
CA LEU A 55 2.35 1.81 -6.41
C LEU A 55 2.77 2.54 -5.12
N CYS A 56 1.82 3.21 -4.50
CA CYS A 56 1.99 3.70 -3.14
C CYS A 56 2.02 2.51 -2.19
N HIS A 57 3.15 2.31 -1.49
CA HIS A 57 3.32 1.25 -0.48
C HIS A 57 2.95 1.71 0.94
N GLN A 58 2.33 2.88 1.08
CA GLN A 58 1.91 3.35 2.38
C GLN A 58 0.82 2.42 2.93
N PRO A 59 0.93 2.00 4.20
CA PRO A 59 -0.11 1.19 4.82
C PRO A 59 -1.45 1.96 4.74
N ARG A 60 -2.51 1.24 4.37
CA ARG A 60 -3.85 1.81 4.26
C ARG A 60 -4.62 1.77 5.59
N ASP A 61 -4.02 1.15 6.60
CA ASP A 61 -4.60 1.02 7.93
C ASP A 61 -4.84 2.41 8.52
N GLY A 62 -6.06 2.64 9.01
CA GLY A 62 -6.46 3.93 9.58
C GLY A 62 -6.68 5.07 8.57
N LEU A 63 -6.31 4.91 7.29
CA LEU A 63 -6.48 5.98 6.29
C LEU A 63 -7.96 6.34 6.10
N GLU A 64 -8.84 5.35 5.92
CA GLU A 64 -10.27 5.61 5.72
C GLU A 64 -10.90 6.28 6.95
N SER A 65 -10.58 5.80 8.15
CA SER A 65 -11.03 6.42 9.40
C SER A 65 -10.57 7.88 9.51
N MET A 66 -9.30 8.16 9.22
CA MET A 66 -8.75 9.52 9.22
C MET A 66 -9.49 10.42 8.21
N LEU A 67 -9.74 9.94 6.99
CA LEU A 67 -10.45 10.71 5.97
C LEU A 67 -11.89 11.05 6.40
N ILE A 68 -12.58 10.09 7.02
CA ILE A 68 -13.93 10.29 7.58
C ILE A 68 -13.88 11.31 8.73
N GLU A 69 -12.94 11.19 9.66
CA GLU A 69 -12.79 12.15 10.77
C GLU A 69 -12.55 13.58 10.28
N ILE A 70 -11.74 13.76 9.23
CA ILE A 70 -11.51 15.06 8.60
C ILE A 70 -12.79 15.60 7.97
N GLU A 71 -13.52 14.76 7.23
CA GLU A 71 -14.79 15.13 6.60
C GLU A 71 -15.85 15.54 7.64
N GLU A 72 -15.99 14.77 8.71
CA GLU A 72 -16.91 15.04 9.81
C GLU A 72 -16.52 16.33 10.54
N THR A 73 -15.22 16.56 10.78
CA THR A 73 -14.71 17.77 11.42
C THR A 73 -15.05 19.02 10.62
N ILE A 74 -14.80 18.98 9.31
CA ILE A 74 -15.07 20.12 8.42
C ILE A 74 -16.57 20.36 8.31
N THR A 75 -17.35 19.30 8.05
CA THR A 75 -18.83 19.41 7.91
C THR A 75 -19.50 19.88 9.20
N SER A 76 -18.89 19.64 10.37
CA SER A 76 -19.36 20.16 11.66
C SER A 76 -19.01 21.64 11.86
N GLN A 77 -17.96 22.15 11.22
CA GLN A 77 -17.47 23.53 11.34
C GLN A 77 -18.00 24.45 10.25
N SER A 78 -18.23 23.93 9.04
CA SER A 78 -18.71 24.65 7.87
C SER A 78 -19.93 23.94 7.27
N HIS A 79 -20.87 24.70 6.71
CA HIS A 79 -22.08 24.14 6.11
C HIS A 79 -21.83 23.38 4.79
N SER A 80 -20.60 23.43 4.28
CA SER A 80 -20.19 22.79 3.02
C SER A 80 -18.70 22.44 3.06
N LEU A 81 -18.36 21.24 2.62
CA LEU A 81 -16.97 20.79 2.52
C LEU A 81 -16.35 21.23 1.19
N SER A 82 -15.42 22.18 1.23
CA SER A 82 -14.62 22.50 0.05
C SER A 82 -13.40 21.58 -0.07
N GLN A 83 -13.01 21.28 -1.31
CA GLN A 83 -11.82 20.47 -1.58
C GLN A 83 -10.55 21.09 -0.97
N SER A 84 -10.42 22.42 -0.99
CA SER A 84 -9.26 23.11 -0.44
C SER A 84 -9.14 23.00 1.08
N GLU A 85 -10.26 23.08 1.81
CA GLU A 85 -10.29 22.91 3.26
C GLU A 85 -9.91 21.48 3.64
N PHE A 86 -10.50 20.51 2.94
CA PHE A 86 -10.19 19.09 3.14
C PHE A 86 -8.70 18.80 2.97
N LEU A 87 -8.10 19.26 1.86
CA LEU A 87 -6.69 19.04 1.59
C LEU A 87 -5.80 19.73 2.63
N THR A 88 -6.15 20.95 3.06
CA THR A 88 -5.39 21.68 4.09
C THR A 88 -5.37 20.90 5.41
N GLN A 89 -6.54 20.42 5.85
CA GLN A 89 -6.66 19.66 7.09
C GLN A 89 -5.95 18.29 6.99
N TYR A 90 -6.10 17.61 5.85
CA TYR A 90 -5.43 16.34 5.59
C TYR A 90 -3.91 16.47 5.64
N PHE A 91 -3.32 17.42 4.92
CA PHE A 91 -1.87 17.62 4.96
C PHE A 91 -1.37 18.00 6.36
N GLY A 92 -2.08 18.87 7.09
CA GLY A 92 -1.72 19.20 8.47
C GLY A 92 -1.79 17.99 9.42
N THR A 93 -2.74 17.08 9.21
CA THR A 93 -2.87 15.84 9.99
C THR A 93 -1.72 14.87 9.70
N ILE A 94 -1.28 14.77 8.45
CA ILE A 94 -0.13 13.94 8.06
C ILE A 94 1.18 14.53 8.59
N GLU A 95 1.40 15.84 8.46
CA GLU A 95 2.60 16.52 8.96
C GLU A 95 2.74 16.36 10.48
N ALA A 96 1.65 16.55 11.23
CA ALA A 96 1.63 16.36 12.68
C ALA A 96 1.98 14.92 13.12
N GLN A 97 1.63 13.91 12.30
CA GLN A 97 2.00 12.52 12.56
C GLN A 97 3.48 12.25 12.26
N SER A 98 4.03 12.85 11.20
CA SER A 98 5.45 12.70 10.86
C SER A 98 6.39 13.36 11.87
N ASP A 99 5.98 14.46 12.49
CA ASP A 99 6.77 15.14 13.51
C ASP A 99 6.74 14.43 14.89
N GLY A 100 5.84 13.45 15.06
CA GLY A 100 5.67 12.68 16.29
C GLY A 100 6.52 11.40 16.37
N GLU A 101 7.04 10.88 15.25
CA GLU A 101 7.81 9.62 15.20
C GLU A 101 9.32 9.91 15.10
N SER A 102 9.90 10.37 16.19
CA SER A 102 11.34 10.26 16.43
C SER A 102 11.61 9.03 17.28
N THR A 103 11.64 7.83 16.68
CA THR A 103 12.20 6.67 17.38
C THR A 103 13.73 6.86 17.49
N PRO A 104 14.34 6.84 18.69
CA PRO A 104 15.78 6.90 18.80
C PRO A 104 16.38 5.57 18.33
N ASP A 105 17.25 5.64 17.33
CA ASP A 105 18.11 4.54 16.89
C ASP A 105 18.85 3.94 18.09
N SER A 106 18.39 2.79 18.57
CA SER A 106 19.13 1.96 19.52
C SER A 106 19.65 0.73 18.79
N ASN A 107 20.72 0.91 18.03
CA ASN A 107 21.69 -0.17 17.85
C ASN A 107 23.12 0.36 17.88
N SER A 108 23.51 0.87 19.05
CA SER A 108 24.90 0.94 19.44
C SER A 108 25.35 -0.47 19.81
N ASN A 109 26.01 -1.19 18.89
CA ASN A 109 26.87 -2.29 19.29
C ASN A 109 28.33 -1.94 18.97
N SER A 110 28.86 -1.07 19.82
CA SER A 110 30.29 -0.93 20.03
C SER A 110 30.76 -2.16 20.79
N ASN A 111 31.49 -3.06 20.13
CA ASN A 111 32.39 -3.94 20.88
C ASN A 111 33.80 -3.84 20.30
N SER A 112 34.61 -3.08 21.03
CA SER A 112 36.07 -2.99 20.89
C SER A 112 36.71 -3.82 22.01
N GLN A 113 37.93 -4.30 21.75
CA GLN A 113 38.86 -5.04 22.65
C GLN A 113 38.67 -6.56 22.65
N SER A 114 39.69 -7.42 22.58
CA SER A 114 41.13 -7.33 22.89
C SER A 114 41.84 -8.46 22.11
N GLY A 115 43.03 -8.30 21.53
CA GLY A 115 44.31 -8.33 22.26
C GLY A 115 44.75 -9.77 22.57
N SER A 116 45.62 -10.33 21.74
CA SER A 116 46.71 -11.28 22.09
C SER A 116 47.65 -11.41 20.90
#